data_AF-A0A023B0J7-F1
#
_entry.id   AF-A0A023B0J7-F1
#
_cell.length_a   1.000
_cell.length_b   1.000
_cell.length_c   1.000
_cell.angle_alpha   90.00
_cell.angle_beta   90.00
_cell.angle_gamma   90.00
#
_symmetry.space_group_name_H-M   'P 1'
#
loop_
_entity.id
_entity.type
_entity.pdbx_description
1 polymer ?
#
loop_
_entity_poly.entity_id
_entity_poly.type
_entity_poly.pdbx_seq_one_letter_code
_entity_poly.pdbx_strand_id
1 'polypeptide(L)'
;MLPNSTVLPSATRALADSWNQVEWCNGNSGRLVCGSTHANPEAFTANLDVSRGLSCYNFLAPFKYDLPSVWEAIVRHDAPERCAVVCDTAETTLQRRGRFLAKKFGIRIVGVDPKKVDDEVLEQFSYNRDCSHAHSVKDIKPEPECSCDFGVLECYVHTGTGREIAWGKLLDLDTNEEQLSKYVSGLHREGYEGTRCIFECYKK
;
A
#
# COMPACT_ATOMS: atom_id res chain seq x y z
N MET A 1 1.47 1.42 18.33
CA MET A 1 2.05 2.26 17.27
C MET A 1 3.16 3.09 17.86
N LEU A 2 4.37 3.04 17.31
CA LEU A 2 5.45 3.94 17.71
C LEU A 2 5.15 5.37 17.19
N PRO A 3 5.42 6.42 17.98
CA PRO A 3 5.25 7.80 17.52
C PRO A 3 6.20 8.11 16.33
N ASN A 4 5.74 8.94 15.39
CA ASN A 4 6.47 9.24 14.15
C ASN A 4 7.89 9.81 14.41
N SER A 5 8.11 10.47 15.55
CA SER A 5 9.41 11.02 15.96
C SER A 5 10.44 9.96 16.35
N THR A 6 10.03 8.75 16.76
CA THR A 6 10.96 7.66 17.13
C THR A 6 11.55 6.89 15.94
N VAL A 7 11.05 7.11 14.72
CA VAL A 7 11.43 6.29 13.55
C VAL A 7 12.55 6.94 12.71
N LEU A 8 12.77 8.25 12.85
CA LEU A 8 13.82 8.99 12.13
C LEU A 8 15.26 8.58 12.47
N PRO A 9 15.61 8.22 13.72
CA PRO A 9 16.96 7.74 14.03
C PRO A 9 17.37 6.50 13.21
N SER A 10 16.38 5.67 12.82
CA SER A 10 16.54 4.48 11.98
C SER A 10 16.17 4.69 10.51
N ALA A 11 15.87 5.93 10.08
CA ALA A 11 15.45 6.20 8.71
C ALA A 11 16.59 5.95 7.72
N THR A 12 16.31 5.32 6.58
CA THR A 12 17.30 5.09 5.52
C THR A 12 17.49 6.38 4.71
N ARG A 13 18.68 6.57 4.14
CA ARG A 13 18.90 7.64 3.15
C ARG A 13 17.92 7.46 1.99
N ALA A 14 17.27 8.54 1.56
CA ALA A 14 16.26 8.49 0.52
C ALA A 14 16.89 8.57 -0.88
N LEU A 15 17.48 7.46 -1.34
CA LEU A 15 17.86 7.29 -2.76
C LEU A 15 16.78 6.49 -3.48
N ALA A 16 16.75 6.56 -4.82
CA ALA A 16 15.69 5.97 -5.64
C ALA A 16 15.49 4.47 -5.38
N ASP A 17 16.57 3.74 -5.11
CA ASP A 17 16.59 2.30 -4.89
C ASP A 17 16.59 1.88 -3.41
N SER A 18 16.71 2.83 -2.47
CA SER A 18 16.90 2.53 -1.04
C SER A 18 15.71 1.86 -0.35
N TRP A 19 14.56 1.78 -1.03
CA TRP A 19 13.42 0.96 -0.57
C TRP A 19 13.77 -0.54 -0.52
N ASN A 20 14.82 -1.00 -1.21
CA ASN A 20 15.26 -2.40 -1.16
C ASN A 20 16.03 -2.77 0.12
N GLN A 21 16.39 -1.77 0.94
CA GLN A 21 17.14 -1.93 2.19
C GLN A 21 16.26 -1.84 3.43
N VAL A 22 14.98 -1.47 3.28
CA VAL A 22 14.05 -1.34 4.41
C VAL A 22 13.27 -2.64 4.63
N GLU A 23 12.79 -2.83 5.86
CA GLU A 23 11.97 -3.98 6.19
C GLU A 23 10.65 -3.96 5.41
N TRP A 24 10.32 -5.08 4.77
CA TRP A 24 9.08 -5.24 4.03
C TRP A 24 7.91 -5.51 4.98
N CYS A 25 6.74 -4.93 4.71
CA CYS A 25 5.59 -5.04 5.61
C CYS A 25 4.86 -6.39 5.57
N ASN A 26 5.50 -7.44 5.07
CA ASN A 26 4.95 -8.79 4.93
C ASN A 26 3.54 -8.78 4.30
N GLY A 27 3.35 -7.95 3.28
CA GLY A 27 2.10 -7.78 2.54
C GLY A 27 1.05 -6.84 3.18
N ASN A 28 1.26 -6.38 4.41
CA ASN A 28 0.40 -5.37 5.04
C ASN A 28 0.66 -3.98 4.48
N SER A 29 -0.31 -3.08 4.65
CA SER A 29 -0.13 -1.68 4.31
C SER A 29 0.88 -0.99 5.22
N GLY A 30 1.21 0.26 4.88
CA GLY A 30 2.05 1.05 5.73
C GLY A 30 2.13 2.49 5.29
N ARG A 31 3.13 3.17 5.85
CA ARG A 31 3.45 4.54 5.55
C ARG A 31 4.95 4.77 5.50
N LEU A 32 5.36 5.63 4.58
CA LEU A 32 6.67 6.25 4.54
C LEU A 32 6.64 7.56 5.31
N VAL A 33 7.54 7.70 6.28
CA VAL A 33 7.77 8.93 7.02
C VAL A 33 9.09 9.51 6.53
N CYS A 34 9.05 10.64 5.84
CA CYS A 34 10.20 11.24 5.18
C CYS A 34 10.47 12.65 5.67
N GLY A 35 11.73 13.07 5.69
CA GLY A 35 12.14 14.41 6.10
C GLY A 35 13.65 14.63 6.02
N SER A 36 14.09 15.78 6.55
CA SER A 36 15.51 16.10 6.75
C SER A 36 16.01 15.60 8.12
N THR A 37 17.31 15.32 8.26
CA THR A 37 17.94 15.04 9.56
C THR A 37 17.81 16.19 10.55
N HIS A 38 17.57 17.41 10.06
CA HIS A 38 17.36 18.61 10.86
C HIS A 38 15.88 18.91 11.14
N ALA A 39 14.96 18.08 10.63
CA ALA A 39 13.54 18.26 10.89
C ALA A 39 13.25 18.04 12.38
N ASN A 40 13.09 19.14 13.12
CA ASN A 40 12.70 19.11 14.52
C ASN A 40 11.20 18.82 14.60
N PRO A 41 10.75 17.68 15.16
CA PRO A 41 9.33 17.32 15.21
C PRO A 41 8.48 18.31 16.03
N GLU A 42 9.11 19.21 16.80
CA GLU A 42 8.47 20.23 17.64
C GLU A 42 8.46 21.64 17.01
N ALA A 43 9.11 21.84 15.86
CA ALA A 43 9.20 23.15 15.19
C ALA A 43 7.92 23.48 14.39
N PHE A 44 6.79 23.60 15.08
CA PHE A 44 5.57 24.22 14.55
C PHE A 44 5.43 25.70 14.96
N THR A 45 6.49 26.31 15.47
CA THR A 45 6.48 27.70 15.92
C THR A 45 7.37 28.59 15.04
N ALA A 46 6.68 29.44 14.28
CA ALA A 46 7.08 30.74 13.73
C ALA A 46 8.54 30.95 13.24
N ASN A 47 8.68 30.94 11.91
CA ASN A 47 9.62 31.76 11.11
C ASN A 47 11.12 31.71 11.47
N LEU A 48 11.89 30.90 10.75
CA LEU A 48 13.04 31.26 9.89
C LEU A 48 13.74 29.95 9.46
N ASP A 49 13.89 29.77 8.15
CA ASP A 49 14.43 28.58 7.46
C ASP A 49 13.61 27.29 7.66
N VAL A 50 12.59 27.11 6.81
CA VAL A 50 11.70 25.95 6.84
C VAL A 50 12.47 24.71 6.40
N SER A 51 13.17 24.07 7.35
CA SER A 51 13.49 22.65 7.26
C SER A 51 12.19 21.94 6.91
N ARG A 52 12.10 21.32 5.71
CA ARG A 52 10.89 20.62 5.28
C ARG A 52 10.49 19.67 6.41
N GLY A 53 9.33 19.91 7.02
CA GLY A 53 8.79 19.11 8.11
C GLY A 53 8.58 17.66 7.67
N LEU A 54 8.23 16.81 8.63
CA LEU A 54 7.97 15.39 8.34
C LEU A 54 6.73 15.24 7.47
N SER A 55 6.89 14.52 6.36
CA SER A 55 5.81 14.13 5.46
C SER A 55 5.52 12.63 5.58
N CYS A 56 4.24 12.27 5.49
CA CYS A 56 3.78 10.88 5.58
C CYS A 56 3.05 10.47 4.31
N TYR A 57 3.44 9.35 3.71
CA TYR A 57 2.86 8.84 2.47
C TYR A 57 2.44 7.39 2.63
N ASN A 58 1.23 7.06 2.25
CA ASN A 58 0.70 5.70 2.41
C ASN A 58 1.00 4.86 1.17
N PHE A 59 1.18 3.56 1.37
CA PHE A 59 1.36 2.57 0.31
C PHE A 59 0.53 1.31 0.60
N LEU A 60 0.30 0.51 -0.45
CA LEU A 60 -0.59 -0.66 -0.48
C LEU A 60 -2.03 -0.31 -0.04
N ALA A 61 -2.89 -1.30 0.19
CA ALA A 61 -4.31 -1.14 0.48
C ALA A 61 -4.55 -0.07 1.58
N PRO A 62 -5.48 0.87 1.38
CA PRO A 62 -6.50 0.93 0.34
C PRO A 62 -6.07 1.62 -0.96
N PHE A 63 -4.77 1.70 -1.25
CA PHE A 63 -4.24 2.32 -2.46
C PHE A 63 -3.69 1.27 -3.42
N LYS A 64 -3.59 1.65 -4.69
CA LYS A 64 -3.03 0.82 -5.75
C LYS A 64 -1.52 0.90 -5.90
N TYR A 65 -0.85 1.76 -5.15
CA TYR A 65 0.60 1.95 -5.28
C TYR A 65 1.34 1.21 -4.17
N ASP A 66 2.28 0.35 -4.55
CA ASP A 66 3.16 -0.37 -3.63
C ASP A 66 4.28 0.50 -3.05
N LEU A 67 5.02 -0.06 -2.09
CA LEU A 67 6.11 0.63 -1.41
C LEU A 67 7.18 1.18 -2.38
N PRO A 68 7.73 0.40 -3.34
CA PRO A 68 8.74 0.90 -4.26
C PRO A 68 8.23 2.07 -5.11
N SER A 69 7.01 1.96 -5.65
CA SER A 69 6.42 3.01 -6.48
C SER A 69 6.24 4.31 -5.70
N VAL A 70 5.73 4.22 -4.47
CA VAL A 70 5.55 5.40 -3.61
C VAL A 70 6.90 6.00 -3.21
N TRP A 71 7.88 5.17 -2.84
CA TRP A 71 9.23 5.62 -2.48
C TRP A 71 9.90 6.38 -3.62
N GLU A 72 9.92 5.81 -4.83
CA GLU A 72 10.55 6.41 -6.00
C GLU A 72 9.89 7.73 -6.40
N ALA A 73 8.57 7.81 -6.32
CA ALA A 73 7.85 9.06 -6.55
C ALA A 73 8.26 10.14 -5.54
N ILE A 74 8.34 9.81 -4.25
CA ILE A 74 8.74 10.76 -3.21
C ILE A 74 10.19 11.23 -3.40
N VAL A 75 11.11 10.30 -3.64
CA VAL A 75 12.53 10.65 -3.88
C VAL A 75 12.65 11.58 -5.09
N ARG A 76 11.92 11.29 -6.16
CA ARG A 76 11.97 12.09 -7.39
C ARG A 76 11.37 13.48 -7.24
N HIS A 77 10.27 13.62 -6.52
CA HIS A 77 9.48 14.86 -6.49
C HIS A 77 9.73 15.70 -5.25
N ASP A 78 9.80 15.05 -4.08
CA ASP A 78 9.94 15.73 -2.79
C ASP A 78 11.38 15.73 -2.29
N ALA A 79 12.25 14.87 -2.86
CA ALA A 79 13.69 14.78 -2.57
C ALA A 79 14.03 14.90 -1.07
N PRO A 80 13.42 14.09 -0.18
CA PRO A 80 13.78 14.10 1.23
C PRO A 80 15.21 13.57 1.41
N GLU A 81 15.83 13.85 2.56
CA GLU A 81 17.15 13.28 2.87
C GLU A 81 17.03 11.83 3.36
N ARG A 82 15.98 11.55 4.14
CA ARG A 82 15.75 10.24 4.74
C ARG A 82 14.28 9.87 4.76
N CYS A 83 14.01 8.58 4.70
CA CYS A 83 12.68 7.99 4.82
C CYS A 83 12.72 6.74 5.70
N ALA A 84 11.67 6.51 6.46
CA ALA A 84 11.47 5.27 7.21
C ALA A 84 10.13 4.63 6.85
N VAL A 85 10.12 3.30 6.76
CA VAL A 85 8.89 2.52 6.63
C VAL A 85 8.31 2.26 8.00
N VAL A 86 7.01 2.52 8.15
CA VAL A 86 6.22 2.09 9.30
C VAL A 86 5.10 1.20 8.80
N CYS A 87 5.20 -0.09 9.13
CA CYS A 87 4.21 -1.09 8.73
C CYS A 87 2.98 -1.05 9.63
N ASP A 88 1.83 -1.24 9.01
CA ASP A 88 0.57 -1.46 9.71
C ASP A 88 0.50 -2.90 10.22
N THR A 89 -0.29 -3.11 11.28
CA THR A 89 -0.75 -4.46 11.63
C THR A 89 -1.82 -4.92 10.64
N ALA A 90 -2.11 -6.22 10.58
CA ALA A 90 -3.23 -6.75 9.82
C ALA A 90 -4.56 -6.05 10.21
N GLU A 91 -4.80 -5.88 11.52
CA GLU A 91 -5.99 -5.17 12.04
C GLU A 91 -6.06 -3.72 11.53
N THR A 92 -4.93 -3.00 11.55
CA THR A 92 -4.88 -1.61 11.06
C THR A 92 -5.10 -1.54 9.55
N THR A 93 -4.54 -2.49 8.80
CA THR A 93 -4.72 -2.60 7.33
C THR A 93 -6.20 -2.75 6.99
N LEU A 94 -6.89 -3.71 7.63
CA LEU A 94 -8.32 -3.95 7.44
C LEU A 94 -9.15 -2.73 7.84
N GLN A 95 -8.90 -2.16 9.02
CA GLN A 95 -9.62 -0.96 9.46
C GLN A 95 -9.49 0.21 8.46
N ARG A 96 -8.29 0.42 7.89
CA ARG A 96 -8.06 1.47 6.89
C ARG A 96 -8.81 1.18 5.59
N ARG A 97 -8.80 -0.07 5.13
CA ARG A 97 -9.57 -0.54 3.97
C ARG A 97 -11.06 -0.28 4.16
N GLY A 98 -11.65 -0.80 5.24
CA GLY A 98 -13.07 -0.61 5.55
C GLY A 98 -13.47 0.86 5.63
N ARG A 99 -12.69 1.71 6.31
CA ARG A 99 -12.96 3.15 6.39
C ARG A 99 -12.89 3.86 5.04
N PHE A 100 -11.91 3.49 4.21
CA PHE A 100 -11.78 4.05 2.87
C PHE A 100 -12.98 3.68 1.99
N LEU A 101 -13.35 2.40 1.97
CA LEU A 101 -14.50 1.90 1.20
C LEU A 101 -15.81 2.50 1.73
N ALA A 102 -16.00 2.55 3.04
CA ALA A 102 -17.18 3.17 3.65
C ALA A 102 -17.36 4.62 3.19
N LYS A 103 -16.27 5.40 3.24
CA LYS A 103 -16.27 6.79 2.76
C LYS A 103 -16.57 6.86 1.27
N LYS A 104 -15.94 6.02 0.45
CA LYS A 104 -16.09 6.06 -1.02
C LYS A 104 -17.51 5.69 -1.45
N PHE A 105 -18.14 4.73 -0.80
CA PHE A 105 -19.44 4.18 -1.17
C PHE A 105 -20.61 4.68 -0.32
N GLY A 106 -20.37 5.64 0.58
CA GLY A 106 -21.40 6.26 1.43
C GLY A 106 -22.00 5.31 2.47
N ILE A 107 -21.25 4.32 2.94
CA ILE A 107 -21.70 3.33 3.93
C ILE A 107 -21.52 3.91 5.34
N ARG A 108 -22.57 3.85 6.15
CA ARG A 108 -22.56 4.39 7.52
C ARG A 108 -21.92 3.38 8.47
N ILE A 109 -20.82 3.78 9.12
CA ILE A 109 -20.08 2.96 10.09
C ILE A 109 -20.17 3.49 11.54
N VAL A 110 -21.21 4.28 11.84
CA VAL A 110 -21.38 4.87 13.18
C VAL A 110 -21.77 3.77 14.17
N GLY A 111 -21.00 3.64 15.25
CA GLY A 111 -21.23 2.62 16.28
C GLY A 111 -20.65 1.24 15.94
N VAL A 112 -20.05 1.07 14.76
CA VAL A 112 -19.35 -0.16 14.38
C VAL A 112 -18.03 -0.24 15.14
N ASP A 113 -17.73 -1.41 15.69
CA ASP A 113 -16.44 -1.70 16.32
C ASP A 113 -15.32 -1.42 15.30
N PRO A 114 -14.33 -0.56 15.61
CA PRO A 114 -13.17 -0.30 14.77
C PRO A 114 -12.52 -1.54 14.14
N LYS A 115 -12.55 -2.68 14.82
CA LYS A 115 -11.98 -3.96 14.34
C LYS A 115 -12.83 -4.67 13.29
N LYS A 116 -14.13 -4.38 13.26
CA LYS A 116 -15.13 -4.99 12.38
C LYS A 116 -15.57 -4.07 11.23
N VAL A 117 -15.03 -2.84 11.17
CA VAL A 117 -15.40 -1.86 10.14
C VAL A 117 -15.20 -2.41 8.73
N ASP A 118 -14.17 -3.22 8.53
CA ASP A 118 -13.91 -3.82 7.22
C ASP A 118 -14.95 -4.88 6.86
N ASP A 119 -15.21 -5.83 7.77
CA ASP A 119 -16.22 -6.87 7.59
C ASP A 119 -17.60 -6.27 7.31
N GLU A 120 -18.06 -5.32 8.14
CA GLU A 120 -19.36 -4.66 8.01
C GLU A 120 -19.51 -3.95 6.66
N VAL A 121 -18.41 -3.38 6.15
CA VAL A 121 -18.40 -2.69 4.86
C VAL A 121 -18.42 -3.71 3.73
N LEU A 122 -17.65 -4.80 3.83
CA LEU A 122 -17.62 -5.86 2.83
C LEU A 122 -18.97 -6.60 2.70
N GLU A 123 -19.73 -6.72 3.79
CA GLU A 123 -21.09 -7.29 3.77
C GLU A 123 -22.06 -6.51 2.86
N GLN A 124 -21.74 -5.25 2.52
CA GLN A 124 -22.53 -4.44 1.58
C GLN A 124 -22.18 -4.73 0.10
N PHE A 125 -21.30 -5.70 -0.16
CA PHE A 125 -20.89 -6.08 -1.50
C PHE A 125 -21.03 -7.59 -1.71
N SER A 126 -21.39 -7.96 -2.93
CA SER A 126 -21.34 -9.32 -3.43
C SER A 126 -19.93 -9.66 -3.92
N TYR A 127 -19.36 -10.74 -3.41
CA TYR A 127 -18.12 -11.32 -3.92
C TYR A 127 -18.37 -12.03 -5.26
N ASN A 128 -17.77 -11.55 -6.35
CA ASN A 128 -17.94 -12.13 -7.67
C ASN A 128 -16.98 -13.32 -7.84
N ARG A 129 -17.50 -14.54 -7.67
CA ARG A 129 -16.70 -15.78 -7.74
C ARG A 129 -16.13 -16.06 -9.12
N ASP A 130 -16.82 -15.67 -10.19
CA ASP A 130 -16.38 -15.94 -11.56
C ASP A 130 -15.18 -15.08 -11.93
N CYS A 131 -15.09 -13.88 -11.34
CA CYS A 131 -13.99 -12.94 -11.57
C CYS A 131 -12.93 -12.96 -10.47
N SER A 132 -13.11 -13.73 -9.39
CA SER A 132 -12.16 -13.77 -8.28
C SER A 132 -11.42 -15.10 -8.24
N HIS A 133 -10.11 -15.05 -8.38
CA HIS A 133 -9.31 -16.25 -8.60
C HIS A 133 -7.85 -16.08 -8.15
N ALA A 134 -7.16 -17.22 -8.02
CA ALA A 134 -5.75 -17.29 -7.69
C ALA A 134 -5.02 -18.10 -8.76
N HIS A 135 -3.96 -17.54 -9.35
CA HIS A 135 -3.24 -18.17 -10.43
C HIS A 135 -1.81 -17.61 -10.58
N SER A 136 -1.06 -18.18 -11.52
CA SER A 136 0.27 -17.69 -11.88
C SER A 136 0.18 -16.31 -12.51
N VAL A 137 1.17 -15.46 -12.25
CA VAL A 137 1.29 -14.13 -12.89
C VAL A 137 1.21 -14.21 -14.42
N LYS A 138 1.70 -15.32 -15.00
CA LYS A 138 1.70 -15.53 -16.46
C LYS A 138 0.30 -15.71 -17.06
N ASP A 139 -0.68 -16.05 -16.23
CA ASP A 139 -2.06 -16.29 -16.65
C ASP A 139 -2.94 -15.03 -16.50
N ILE A 140 -2.38 -13.90 -15.99
CA ILE A 140 -3.09 -12.62 -15.95
C ILE A 140 -3.38 -12.19 -17.39
N LYS A 141 -4.67 -12.04 -17.70
CA LYS A 141 -5.16 -11.70 -19.03
C LYS A 141 -6.31 -10.69 -18.93
N PRO A 142 -6.60 -9.96 -20.03
CA PRO A 142 -7.77 -9.09 -20.08
C PRO A 142 -9.06 -9.91 -19.93
N GLU A 143 -9.88 -9.59 -18.93
CA GLU A 143 -11.23 -10.13 -18.74
C GLU A 143 -12.22 -8.95 -18.72
N PRO A 144 -12.65 -8.47 -19.89
CA PRO A 144 -13.49 -7.26 -19.99
C PRO A 144 -14.85 -7.41 -19.29
N GLU A 145 -15.35 -8.63 -19.15
CA GLU A 145 -16.55 -8.97 -18.38
C GLU A 145 -16.38 -8.82 -16.86
N CYS A 146 -15.13 -8.77 -16.37
CA CYS A 146 -14.77 -8.73 -14.96
C CYS A 146 -14.40 -7.32 -14.46
N SER A 147 -15.22 -6.33 -14.80
CA SER A 147 -15.13 -5.01 -14.17
C SER A 147 -15.72 -5.09 -12.76
N CYS A 148 -14.98 -4.69 -11.72
CA CYS A 148 -15.38 -4.69 -10.31
C CYS A 148 -15.64 -3.26 -9.82
N ASP A 149 -16.51 -3.09 -8.82
CA ASP A 149 -16.70 -1.76 -8.21
C ASP A 149 -15.48 -1.39 -7.36
N PHE A 150 -14.87 -2.40 -6.74
CA PHE A 150 -13.48 -2.37 -6.35
C PHE A 150 -12.86 -3.75 -6.47
N GLY A 151 -11.55 -3.78 -6.73
CA GLY A 151 -10.75 -4.99 -6.81
C GLY A 151 -9.63 -4.95 -5.78
N VAL A 152 -9.28 -6.12 -5.25
CA VAL A 152 -8.10 -6.29 -4.39
C VAL A 152 -7.18 -7.30 -5.06
N LEU A 153 -5.92 -6.93 -5.27
CA LEU A 153 -4.91 -7.80 -5.86
C LEU A 153 -3.76 -8.01 -4.88
N GLU A 154 -3.52 -9.26 -4.50
CA GLU A 154 -2.36 -9.66 -3.70
C GLU A 154 -1.41 -10.48 -4.56
N CYS A 155 -0.17 -10.02 -4.74
CA CYS A 155 0.83 -10.77 -5.49
C CYS A 155 2.03 -11.18 -4.63
N TYR A 156 2.65 -12.27 -5.03
CA TYR A 156 3.85 -12.84 -4.41
C TYR A 156 4.99 -12.77 -5.41
N VAL A 157 6.19 -12.47 -4.91
CA VAL A 157 7.39 -12.37 -5.75
C VAL A 157 8.58 -13.05 -5.08
N HIS A 158 9.44 -13.67 -5.88
CA HIS A 158 10.78 -14.03 -5.46
C HIS A 158 11.69 -12.80 -5.53
N THR A 159 12.45 -12.59 -4.46
CA THR A 159 13.54 -11.60 -4.42
C THR A 159 14.79 -12.17 -5.10
N GLY A 160 15.81 -11.32 -5.35
CA GLY A 160 17.10 -11.77 -5.89
C GLY A 160 17.84 -12.80 -5.02
N THR A 161 17.41 -13.00 -3.76
CA THR A 161 17.90 -14.05 -2.86
C THR A 161 17.16 -15.38 -2.98
N GLY A 162 16.14 -15.47 -3.86
CA GLY A 162 15.27 -16.62 -4.02
C GLY A 162 14.16 -16.74 -2.96
N ARG A 163 14.12 -15.84 -1.97
CA ARG A 163 13.03 -15.81 -0.97
C ARG A 163 11.75 -15.27 -1.58
N GLU A 164 10.64 -15.98 -1.40
CA GLU A 164 9.29 -15.49 -1.69
C GLU A 164 8.81 -14.51 -0.62
N ILE A 165 8.26 -13.39 -1.06
CA ILE A 165 7.60 -12.41 -0.19
C ILE A 165 6.21 -12.08 -0.75
N ALA A 166 5.27 -11.80 0.16
CA ALA A 166 4.03 -11.14 -0.22
C ALA A 166 4.36 -9.69 -0.59
N TRP A 167 4.27 -9.35 -1.87
CA TRP A 167 4.51 -8.00 -2.35
C TRP A 167 3.52 -7.01 -1.73
N GLY A 168 2.27 -7.45 -1.61
CA GLY A 168 1.24 -6.82 -0.81
C GLY A 168 -0.09 -6.70 -1.52
N LYS A 169 -1.07 -6.20 -0.78
CA LYS A 169 -2.44 -6.02 -1.27
C LYS A 169 -2.59 -4.64 -1.87
N LEU A 170 -2.95 -4.57 -3.15
CA LEU A 170 -3.35 -3.36 -3.84
C LEU A 170 -4.87 -3.29 -3.88
N LEU A 171 -5.41 -2.08 -3.85
CA LEU A 171 -6.84 -1.84 -4.01
C LEU A 171 -7.04 -0.70 -5.02
N ASP A 172 -7.93 -0.91 -5.98
CA ASP A 172 -8.44 0.16 -6.84
C ASP A 172 -9.96 0.03 -7.03
N LEU A 173 -10.56 1.13 -7.45
CA LEU A 173 -12.00 1.24 -7.71
C LEU A 173 -12.25 1.13 -9.21
N ASP A 174 -13.45 0.67 -9.59
CA ASP A 174 -13.86 0.58 -11.00
C ASP A 174 -12.79 -0.12 -11.87
N THR A 175 -12.24 -1.22 -11.34
CA THR A 175 -11.03 -1.88 -11.87
C THR A 175 -11.30 -3.33 -12.24
N ASN A 176 -10.37 -3.93 -12.97
CA ASN A 176 -10.23 -5.38 -13.10
C ASN A 176 -8.80 -5.82 -12.73
N GLU A 177 -8.50 -7.12 -12.81
CA GLU A 177 -7.19 -7.66 -12.47
C GLU A 177 -6.08 -7.12 -13.38
N GLU A 178 -6.30 -7.12 -14.69
CA GLU A 178 -5.32 -6.66 -15.68
C GLU A 178 -4.93 -5.19 -15.46
N GLN A 179 -5.89 -4.34 -15.08
CA GLN A 179 -5.64 -2.94 -14.75
C GLN A 179 -4.86 -2.80 -13.45
N LEU A 180 -5.20 -3.57 -12.42
CA LEU A 180 -4.57 -3.46 -11.10
C LEU A 180 -3.16 -4.07 -11.08
N SER A 181 -2.92 -5.12 -11.87
CA SER A 181 -1.62 -5.79 -11.97
C SER A 181 -0.51 -4.88 -12.50
N LYS A 182 -0.86 -3.89 -13.33
CA LYS A 182 0.06 -2.85 -13.83
C LYS A 182 0.70 -2.02 -12.73
N TYR A 183 0.12 -2.01 -11.53
CA TYR A 183 0.65 -1.30 -10.37
C TYR A 183 1.47 -2.17 -9.41
N VAL A 184 1.56 -3.48 -9.68
CA VAL A 184 2.43 -4.40 -8.93
C VAL A 184 3.84 -4.25 -9.50
N SER A 185 4.61 -3.29 -9.00
CA SER A 185 5.91 -2.95 -9.57
C SER A 185 6.91 -4.12 -9.52
N GLY A 186 6.74 -5.06 -8.58
CA GLY A 186 7.56 -6.27 -8.48
C GLY A 186 7.48 -7.20 -9.69
N LEU A 187 6.41 -7.12 -10.49
CA LEU A 187 6.26 -7.93 -11.72
C LEU A 187 7.12 -7.41 -12.88
N HIS A 188 7.61 -6.18 -12.79
CA HIS A 188 8.32 -5.48 -13.87
C HIS A 188 9.72 -5.02 -13.44
N ARG A 189 10.19 -5.47 -12.27
CA ARG A 189 11.40 -4.96 -11.65
C ARG A 189 12.52 -5.99 -11.71
N GLU A 190 13.70 -5.53 -12.10
CA GLU A 190 14.90 -6.37 -12.19
C GLU A 190 15.24 -6.99 -10.83
N GLY A 191 15.61 -8.28 -10.84
CA GLY A 191 15.90 -9.03 -9.63
C GLY A 191 14.67 -9.52 -8.87
N TYR A 192 13.47 -9.33 -9.41
CA TYR A 192 12.22 -9.85 -8.87
C TYR A 192 11.50 -10.71 -9.91
N GLU A 193 10.93 -11.83 -9.47
CA GLU A 193 10.12 -12.71 -10.31
C GLU A 193 8.75 -12.94 -9.67
N GLY A 194 7.69 -12.56 -10.37
CA GLY A 194 6.32 -12.79 -9.91
C GLY A 194 5.95 -14.26 -9.97
N THR A 195 5.41 -14.80 -8.87
CA THR A 195 5.04 -16.22 -8.77
C THR A 195 3.54 -16.40 -8.99
N ARG A 196 2.73 -15.85 -8.09
CA ARG A 196 1.27 -15.97 -8.10
C ARG A 196 0.60 -14.70 -7.64
N CYS A 197 -0.63 -14.50 -8.10
CA CYS A 197 -1.51 -13.44 -7.61
C CYS A 197 -2.86 -14.03 -7.18
N ILE A 198 -3.52 -13.31 -6.28
CA ILE A 198 -4.87 -13.55 -5.81
C ILE A 198 -5.65 -12.27 -6.08
N PHE A 199 -6.65 -12.35 -6.96
CA PHE A 199 -7.54 -11.23 -7.26
C PHE A 199 -8.93 -11.49 -6.65
N GLU A 200 -9.42 -10.50 -5.92
CA GLU A 200 -10.77 -10.49 -5.35
C GLU A 200 -11.58 -9.36 -5.98
N CYS A 201 -12.72 -9.70 -6.55
CA CYS A 201 -13.63 -8.80 -7.23
C CYS A 201 -14.93 -8.62 -6.43
N TYR A 202 -15.25 -7.38 -6.10
CA TYR A 202 -16.45 -7.04 -5.34
C TYR A 202 -17.39 -6.15 -6.16
N LYS A 203 -18.69 -6.44 -6.04
CA LYS A 203 -19.80 -5.73 -6.69
C LYS A 203 -20.81 -5.28 -5.67
N LYS A 204 -21.32 -4.07 -5.81
CA LYS A 204 -22.39 -3.54 -4.96
C LYS A 204 -23.77 -3.99 -5.46
#